data_AF-A0A083YFI4-F1
#
_entry.id   AF-A0A083YFI4-F1
#
_cell.length_a   1.000
_cell.length_b   1.000
_cell.length_c   1.000
_cell.angle_alpha   90.00
_cell.angle_beta   90.00
_cell.angle_gamma   90.00
#
_symmetry.space_group_name_H-M   'P 1'
#
loop_
_entity.id
_entity.type
_entity.pdbx_description
1 polymer ?
#
loop_
_entity_poly.entity_id
_entity_poly.type
_entity_poly.pdbx_seq_one_letter_code
_entity_poly.pdbx_strand_id
1 'polypeptide(L)'
;MFFKEQSKVVQQERFKRLYSNYQNNYQNDERKKQAILNELHSLQDGAIIGDGRSDFTLKTRSYPFQYNHQNFILLDVPGIEGNEKKVIDQISNATQKAHAIFYVTKTPNPPQKGEEGKRGTIEKIQRQLDSQTEVWTIFNKPINSPRALKDKLINDEKESLKILNKEMKNILGKHYKGYKAVSAQMAFYGLVQALIPETDFDKKKQKFLEIF
;
A
#
# COMPACT_ATOMS: atom_id res chain seq x y z
N MET A 1 3.39 -10.43 14.44
CA MET A 1 2.83 -9.28 13.71
C MET A 1 3.57 -8.03 14.16
N PHE A 2 4.14 -7.27 13.22
CA PHE A 2 5.06 -6.15 13.48
C PHE A 2 4.37 -4.96 14.21
N PHE A 3 3.05 -4.85 14.07
CA PHE A 3 2.19 -3.93 14.82
C PHE A 3 1.00 -4.72 15.36
N LYS A 4 1.04 -5.14 16.64
CA LYS A 4 -0.14 -5.72 17.31
C LYS A 4 -0.98 -4.60 17.88
N GLU A 5 -1.63 -3.84 17.01
CA GLU A 5 -2.61 -2.85 17.46
C GLU A 5 -3.80 -3.60 18.07
N GLN A 6 -4.15 -3.30 19.32
CA GLN A 6 -5.19 -4.02 20.05
C GLN A 6 -6.54 -3.95 19.34
N SER A 7 -6.85 -2.81 18.72
CA SER A 7 -8.02 -2.60 17.87
C SER A 7 -8.09 -3.64 16.74
N LYS A 8 -6.97 -3.91 16.07
CA LYS A 8 -6.90 -4.86 14.96
C LYS A 8 -7.03 -6.31 15.42
N VAL A 9 -6.44 -6.66 16.56
CA VAL A 9 -6.62 -7.99 17.17
C VAL A 9 -8.11 -8.23 17.48
N VAL A 10 -8.80 -7.24 18.05
CA VAL A 10 -10.23 -7.33 18.34
C VAL A 10 -11.05 -7.49 17.05
N GLN A 11 -10.72 -6.77 15.98
CA GLN A 11 -11.40 -6.94 14.68
C GLN A 11 -11.19 -8.34 14.09
N GLN A 12 -9.97 -8.90 14.18
CA GLN A 12 -9.68 -10.24 13.70
C GLN A 12 -10.40 -11.32 14.52
N GLU A 13 -10.50 -11.16 15.84
CA GLU A 13 -11.28 -12.05 16.70
C GLU A 13 -12.79 -11.95 16.41
N ARG A 14 -13.30 -10.74 16.17
CA ARG A 14 -14.69 -10.54 15.72
C ARG A 14 -14.94 -11.24 14.40
N PHE A 15 -14.03 -11.10 13.42
CA PHE A 15 -14.12 -11.79 12.14
C PHE A 15 -14.24 -13.30 12.32
N LYS A 16 -13.34 -13.92 13.12
CA LYS A 16 -13.35 -15.36 13.40
C LYS A 16 -14.69 -15.82 13.97
N ARG A 17 -15.20 -15.13 14.99
CA ARG A 17 -16.49 -15.45 15.63
C ARG A 17 -17.65 -15.34 14.64
N LEU A 18 -17.69 -14.26 13.87
CA LEU A 18 -18.74 -14.03 12.88
C LEU A 18 -18.71 -15.12 11.78
N TYR A 19 -17.52 -15.50 11.35
CA TYR A 19 -17.33 -16.54 10.34
C TYR A 19 -17.76 -17.93 10.84
N SER A 20 -17.40 -18.31 12.07
CA SER A 20 -17.88 -19.56 12.67
C SER A 20 -19.40 -19.60 12.80
N ASN A 21 -20.03 -18.48 13.16
CA ASN A 21 -21.49 -18.37 13.21
C ASN A 21 -22.13 -18.49 11.81
N TYR A 22 -21.51 -17.86 10.80
CA TYR A 22 -21.95 -17.94 9.40
C TYR A 22 -22.00 -19.39 8.91
N GLN A 23 -20.95 -20.17 9.16
CA GLN A 23 -20.86 -21.58 8.76
C GLN A 23 -21.93 -22.46 9.40
N ASN A 24 -22.29 -22.19 10.66
CA ASN A 24 -23.16 -23.07 11.45
C ASN A 24 -24.66 -22.78 11.31
N ASN A 25 -25.08 -21.54 11.04
CA ASN A 25 -26.45 -21.11 11.39
C ASN A 25 -27.29 -20.49 10.25
N TYR A 26 -26.76 -20.30 9.04
CA TYR A 26 -27.43 -19.44 8.04
C TYR A 26 -27.67 -20.06 6.65
N GLN A 27 -27.82 -21.39 6.57
CA GLN A 27 -28.09 -22.05 5.29
C GLN A 27 -29.48 -21.75 4.68
N ASN A 28 -30.45 -21.28 5.48
CA ASN A 28 -31.86 -21.19 5.06
C ASN A 28 -32.46 -19.76 5.01
N ASP A 29 -31.70 -18.69 5.29
CA ASP A 29 -32.17 -17.29 5.26
C ASP A 29 -31.20 -16.38 4.50
N GLU A 30 -31.46 -16.20 3.20
CA GLU A 30 -30.60 -15.46 2.27
C GLU A 30 -30.39 -13.99 2.66
N ARG A 31 -31.37 -13.33 3.31
CA ARG A 31 -31.19 -11.93 3.76
C ARG A 31 -30.20 -11.83 4.91
N LYS A 32 -30.30 -12.72 5.90
CA LYS A 32 -29.36 -12.75 7.03
C LYS A 32 -27.96 -13.14 6.58
N LYS A 33 -27.86 -14.08 5.64
CA LYS A 33 -26.60 -14.50 5.01
C LYS A 33 -25.89 -13.30 4.35
N GLN A 34 -26.61 -12.52 3.54
CA GLN A 34 -26.03 -11.35 2.88
C GLN A 34 -25.56 -10.28 3.88
N ALA A 35 -26.32 -10.05 4.96
CA ALA A 35 -25.92 -9.08 5.98
C ALA A 35 -24.61 -9.48 6.68
N ILE A 36 -24.45 -10.76 7.02
CA ILE A 36 -23.24 -11.30 7.65
C ILE A 36 -22.05 -11.26 6.69
N LEU A 37 -22.25 -11.59 5.40
CA LEU A 37 -21.20 -11.49 4.39
C LEU A 37 -20.72 -10.05 4.23
N ASN A 38 -21.61 -9.05 4.23
CA ASN A 38 -21.22 -7.65 4.18
C ASN A 38 -20.38 -7.25 5.40
N GLU A 39 -20.73 -7.73 6.59
CA GLU A 39 -19.95 -7.49 7.81
C GLU A 39 -18.58 -8.19 7.75
N LEU A 40 -18.51 -9.45 7.31
CA LEU A 40 -17.24 -10.16 7.08
C LEU A 40 -16.35 -9.40 6.09
N HIS A 41 -16.91 -8.89 4.99
CA HIS A 41 -16.17 -8.10 4.00
C HIS A 41 -15.60 -6.81 4.59
N SER A 42 -16.29 -6.19 5.55
CA SER A 42 -15.79 -4.99 6.24
C SER A 42 -14.68 -5.29 7.25
N LEU A 43 -14.65 -6.51 7.79
CA LEU A 43 -13.69 -6.95 8.80
C LEU A 43 -12.48 -7.69 8.21
N GLN A 44 -12.56 -8.13 6.94
CA GLN A 44 -11.48 -8.86 6.29
C GLN A 44 -10.22 -7.99 6.17
N ASP A 45 -9.07 -8.63 6.31
CA ASP A 45 -7.78 -8.04 6.01
C ASP A 45 -7.67 -7.74 4.51
N GLY A 46 -7.04 -6.61 4.16
CA GLY A 46 -6.88 -6.20 2.77
C GLY A 46 -8.08 -5.45 2.19
N ALA A 47 -9.11 -5.13 2.97
CA ALA A 47 -10.29 -4.37 2.49
C ALA A 47 -9.97 -2.99 1.89
N ILE A 48 -8.81 -2.40 2.20
CA ILE A 48 -8.34 -1.13 1.63
C ILE A 48 -7.39 -1.31 0.42
N ILE A 49 -7.02 -2.54 0.08
CA ILE A 49 -6.19 -2.83 -1.09
C ILE A 49 -7.06 -2.64 -2.33
N GLY A 50 -6.66 -1.71 -3.20
CA GLY A 50 -7.37 -1.44 -4.45
C GLY A 50 -7.40 -2.65 -5.38
N ASP A 51 -8.39 -2.69 -6.26
CA ASP A 51 -8.60 -3.73 -7.26
C ASP A 51 -7.84 -3.49 -8.58
N GLY A 52 -6.95 -2.49 -8.59
CA GLY A 52 -6.11 -2.14 -9.75
C GLY A 52 -6.73 -1.09 -10.67
N ARG A 53 -7.94 -0.57 -10.38
CA ARG A 53 -8.49 0.58 -11.10
C ARG A 53 -7.66 1.85 -10.82
N SER A 54 -7.46 2.67 -11.86
CA SER A 54 -6.93 4.02 -11.70
C SER A 54 -7.87 4.85 -10.84
N ASP A 55 -7.33 5.77 -10.02
CA ASP A 55 -8.08 6.70 -9.19
C ASP A 55 -8.88 6.09 -8.02
N PHE A 56 -8.47 4.94 -7.48
CA PHE A 56 -9.13 4.29 -6.34
C PHE A 56 -9.25 5.18 -5.08
N THR A 57 -8.23 6.01 -4.81
CA THR A 57 -8.24 6.97 -3.71
C THR A 57 -8.51 8.36 -4.25
N LEU A 58 -9.71 8.90 -4.04
CA LEU A 58 -10.11 10.25 -4.48
C LEU A 58 -9.94 11.33 -3.40
N LYS A 59 -9.70 10.92 -2.15
CA LYS A 59 -9.49 11.79 -0.99
C LYS A 59 -8.37 11.22 -0.13
N THR A 60 -7.50 12.09 0.37
CA THR A 60 -6.48 11.69 1.33
C THR A 60 -7.12 11.04 2.56
N ARG A 61 -6.67 9.83 2.89
CA ARG A 61 -7.07 9.11 4.12
C ARG A 61 -5.95 9.19 5.15
N SER A 62 -6.33 9.32 6.42
CA SER A 62 -5.40 9.38 7.54
C SER A 62 -5.55 8.14 8.41
N TYR A 63 -4.44 7.47 8.68
CA TYR A 63 -4.39 6.28 9.54
C TYR A 63 -3.48 6.57 10.74
N PRO A 64 -4.04 6.78 11.94
CA PRO A 64 -3.25 6.96 13.14
C PRO A 64 -2.66 5.63 13.60
N PHE A 65 -1.39 5.65 13.98
CA PHE A 65 -0.66 4.50 14.52
C PHE A 65 0.09 4.89 15.78
N GLN A 66 0.31 3.90 16.63
CA GLN A 66 1.20 4.00 17.79
C GLN A 66 2.22 2.87 17.75
N TYR A 67 3.50 3.21 17.91
CA TYR A 67 4.57 2.23 18.01
C TYR A 67 5.63 2.72 18.99
N ASN A 68 6.07 1.87 19.92
CA ASN A 68 7.03 2.24 20.98
C ASN A 68 6.67 3.55 21.71
N HIS A 69 5.39 3.74 22.04
CA HIS A 69 4.82 4.95 22.65
C HIS A 69 4.86 6.22 21.78
N GLN A 70 5.33 6.12 20.54
CA GLN A 70 5.30 7.22 19.57
C GLN A 70 4.05 7.13 18.71
N ASN A 71 3.31 8.24 18.63
CA ASN A 71 2.19 8.37 17.70
C ASN A 71 2.67 8.92 16.36
N PHE A 72 2.17 8.36 15.27
CA PHE A 72 2.38 8.86 13.92
C PHE A 72 1.14 8.63 13.06
N ILE A 73 1.04 9.35 11.96
CA ILE A 73 -0.09 9.24 11.03
C ILE A 73 0.47 8.88 9.66
N LEU A 74 -0.07 7.82 9.05
CA LEU A 74 0.14 7.55 7.63
C LEU A 74 -0.96 8.24 6.83
N LEU A 75 -0.54 9.08 5.89
CA LEU A 75 -1.44 9.74 4.94
C LEU A 75 -1.39 8.97 3.63
N ASP A 76 -2.49 8.34 3.26
CA ASP A 76 -2.68 7.73 1.94
C ASP A 76 -3.26 8.78 1.00
N VAL A 77 -2.47 9.21 0.03
CA VAL A 77 -2.81 10.28 -0.90
C VAL A 77 -3.28 9.70 -2.23
N PRO A 78 -4.21 10.38 -2.94
CA PRO A 78 -4.63 9.96 -4.27
C PRO A 78 -3.46 9.73 -5.24
N GLY A 79 -3.72 8.95 -6.29
CA GLY A 79 -2.77 8.72 -7.38
C GLY A 79 -2.19 10.03 -7.89
N ILE A 80 -0.87 10.13 -7.85
CA ILE A 80 -0.13 11.37 -8.14
C ILE A 80 0.35 11.43 -9.61
N GLU A 81 0.15 10.35 -10.37
CA GLU A 81 0.49 10.22 -11.78
C GLU A 81 -0.83 10.19 -12.59
N GLY A 82 -1.26 11.34 -13.13
CA GLY A 82 -2.58 11.46 -13.78
C GLY A 82 -3.10 12.90 -13.84
N ASN A 83 -4.40 13.11 -14.06
CA ASN A 83 -5.00 14.43 -14.33
C ASN A 83 -4.87 15.39 -13.12
N GLU A 84 -3.80 16.18 -13.13
CA GLU A 84 -3.18 16.81 -11.97
C GLU A 84 -4.03 17.92 -11.32
N LYS A 85 -4.97 18.53 -12.06
CA LYS A 85 -5.68 19.74 -11.59
C LYS A 85 -6.54 19.52 -10.34
N LYS A 86 -7.01 18.30 -10.07
CA LYS A 86 -7.90 18.01 -8.92
C LYS A 86 -7.17 17.59 -7.64
N VAL A 87 -5.88 17.26 -7.73
CA VAL A 87 -5.18 16.51 -6.66
C VAL A 87 -4.03 17.32 -6.03
N ILE A 88 -3.61 18.41 -6.68
CA ILE A 88 -2.45 19.22 -6.25
C ILE A 88 -2.61 19.77 -4.83
N ASP A 89 -3.77 20.31 -4.45
CA ASP A 89 -3.96 20.91 -3.12
C ASP A 89 -3.91 19.86 -2.00
N GLN A 90 -4.44 18.66 -2.27
CA GLN A 90 -4.40 17.56 -1.31
C GLN A 90 -2.97 17.02 -1.13
N ILE A 91 -2.23 16.88 -2.23
CA ILE A 91 -0.81 16.51 -2.18
C ILE A 91 -0.03 17.59 -1.42
N SER A 92 -0.25 18.88 -1.73
CA SER A 92 0.43 20.00 -1.08
C SER A 92 0.23 20.01 0.43
N ASN A 93 -1.02 19.80 0.88
CA ASN A 93 -1.33 19.79 2.29
C ASN A 93 -0.72 18.58 3.01
N ALA A 94 -0.63 17.43 2.32
CA ALA A 94 -0.02 16.22 2.88
C ALA A 94 1.51 16.34 2.94
N THR A 95 2.16 16.85 1.89
CA THR A 95 3.62 16.97 1.80
C THR A 95 4.17 17.99 2.78
N GLN A 96 3.51 19.14 2.96
CA GLN A 96 3.95 20.17 3.92
C GLN A 96 3.94 19.70 5.37
N LYS A 97 3.04 18.78 5.73
CA LYS A 97 2.93 18.23 7.10
C LYS A 97 3.79 16.98 7.32
N ALA A 98 4.38 16.44 6.26
CA ALA A 98 5.06 15.15 6.31
C ALA A 98 6.51 15.29 6.77
N HIS A 99 6.87 14.53 7.81
CA HIS A 99 8.25 14.31 8.21
C HIS A 99 8.97 13.35 7.24
N ALA A 100 8.23 12.41 6.66
CA ALA A 100 8.72 11.45 5.68
C ALA A 100 7.69 11.21 4.59
N ILE A 101 8.14 11.09 3.35
CA ILE A 101 7.33 10.82 2.16
C ILE A 101 7.84 9.55 1.50
N PHE A 102 6.91 8.63 1.22
CA PHE A 102 7.19 7.41 0.49
C PHE A 102 6.61 7.51 -0.93
N TYR A 103 7.48 7.62 -1.92
CA TYR A 103 7.07 7.49 -3.33
C TYR A 103 7.04 6.01 -3.70
N VAL A 104 5.84 5.46 -3.83
CA VAL A 104 5.63 4.03 -4.11
C VAL A 104 5.45 3.82 -5.62
N THR A 105 6.29 2.99 -6.23
CA THR A 105 6.19 2.64 -7.65
C THR A 105 6.33 1.13 -7.88
N LYS A 106 5.63 0.62 -8.90
CA LYS A 106 5.73 -0.77 -9.37
C LYS A 106 6.77 -0.96 -10.47
N THR A 107 7.26 0.12 -11.07
CA THR A 107 8.25 0.09 -12.15
C THR A 107 9.58 0.63 -11.63
N PRO A 108 10.71 0.09 -12.11
CA PRO A 108 12.02 0.59 -11.73
C PRO A 108 12.40 1.83 -12.54
N ASN A 109 11.45 2.47 -13.21
CA ASN A 109 11.67 3.63 -14.06
C ASN A 109 11.59 4.90 -13.23
N PRO A 110 12.44 5.90 -13.50
CA PRO A 110 12.26 7.21 -12.90
C PRO A 110 10.88 7.78 -13.29
N PRO A 111 10.30 8.62 -12.42
CA PRO A 111 9.04 9.28 -12.71
C PRO A 111 9.17 10.12 -13.98
N GLN A 112 8.09 10.20 -14.76
CA GLN A 112 8.09 11.03 -15.95
C GLN A 112 8.32 12.49 -15.55
N LYS A 113 9.34 13.11 -16.14
CA LYS A 113 9.46 14.56 -16.15
C LYS A 113 8.23 15.09 -16.88
N GLY A 114 7.65 16.17 -16.37
CA GLY A 114 6.52 16.78 -17.06
C GLY A 114 6.92 17.22 -18.48
N GLU A 115 5.94 17.32 -19.37
CA GLU A 115 6.13 17.84 -20.73
C GLU A 115 6.79 19.23 -20.71
N GLU A 116 7.40 19.67 -21.82
CA GLU A 116 7.92 21.03 -21.93
C GLU A 116 6.89 22.07 -21.44
N GLY A 117 7.25 22.80 -20.38
CA GLY A 117 6.39 23.80 -19.74
C GLY A 117 5.46 23.28 -18.62
N LYS A 118 5.36 21.97 -18.38
CA LYS A 118 4.64 21.37 -17.25
C LYS A 118 5.62 20.63 -16.33
N ARG A 119 5.43 20.79 -15.02
CA ARG A 119 6.27 20.10 -14.02
C ARG A 119 5.72 18.70 -13.77
N GLY A 120 6.61 17.72 -13.67
CA GLY A 120 6.27 16.39 -13.20
C GLY A 120 5.90 16.39 -11.72
N THR A 121 5.38 15.25 -11.27
CA THR A 121 4.86 15.07 -9.91
C THR A 121 5.94 15.22 -8.84
N ILE A 122 7.16 14.75 -9.10
CA ILE A 122 8.26 14.81 -8.13
C ILE A 122 8.77 16.25 -7.94
N GLU A 123 8.85 17.03 -9.02
CA GLU A 123 9.24 18.44 -8.96
C GLU A 123 8.24 19.28 -8.16
N LYS A 124 6.96 18.88 -8.14
CA LYS A 124 5.95 19.52 -7.30
C LYS A 124 6.14 19.19 -5.83
N ILE A 125 6.40 17.91 -5.51
CA ILE A 125 6.74 17.49 -4.14
C ILE A 125 7.95 18.27 -3.64
N GLN A 126 9.02 18.35 -4.45
CA GLN A 126 10.27 19.04 -4.10
C GLN A 126 10.05 20.46 -3.55
N ARG A 127 9.16 21.25 -4.15
CA ARG A 127 8.92 22.65 -3.76
C ARG A 127 8.24 22.81 -2.39
N GLN A 128 7.60 21.75 -1.91
CA GLN A 128 6.81 21.75 -0.69
C GLN A 128 7.53 21.05 0.46
N LEU A 129 8.70 20.47 0.21
CA LEU A 129 9.50 19.81 1.23
C LEU A 129 10.04 20.82 2.22
N ASP A 130 9.81 20.57 3.50
CA ASP A 130 10.56 21.24 4.55
C ASP A 130 12.01 20.72 4.58
N SER A 131 12.92 21.55 5.10
CA SER A 131 14.32 21.23 5.34
C SER A 131 14.58 19.86 6.00
N GLN A 132 13.66 19.40 6.86
CA GLN A 132 13.76 18.14 7.62
C GLN A 132 13.05 16.96 6.93
N THR A 133 12.23 17.20 5.89
CA THR A 133 11.47 16.12 5.27
C THR A 133 12.38 15.15 4.52
N GLU A 134 12.20 13.86 4.81
CA GLU A 134 12.85 12.77 4.08
C GLU A 134 11.97 12.23 2.97
N VAL A 135 12.57 11.89 1.83
CA VAL A 135 11.88 11.21 0.74
C VAL A 135 12.57 9.88 0.45
N TRP A 136 11.76 8.82 0.43
CA TRP A 136 12.18 7.45 0.14
C TRP A 136 11.38 6.91 -1.03
N THR A 137 12.05 6.20 -1.94
CA THR A 137 11.34 5.39 -2.95
C THR A 137 11.05 4.01 -2.39
N ILE A 138 9.81 3.54 -2.50
CA ILE A 138 9.46 2.14 -2.31
C ILE A 138 9.21 1.53 -3.69
N PHE A 139 10.16 0.71 -4.14
CA PHE A 139 9.94 -0.13 -5.32
C PHE A 139 9.15 -1.36 -4.88
N ASN A 140 7.85 -1.34 -5.11
CA ASN A 140 6.95 -2.45 -4.81
C ASN A 140 6.93 -3.41 -6.00
N LYS A 141 7.82 -4.39 -5.97
CA LYS A 141 7.97 -5.35 -7.06
C LYS A 141 6.70 -6.20 -7.19
N PRO A 142 6.02 -6.17 -8.34
CA PRO A 142 4.91 -7.06 -8.60
C PRO A 142 5.43 -8.49 -8.69
N ILE A 143 4.85 -9.39 -7.91
CA ILE A 143 5.19 -10.81 -7.93
C ILE A 143 3.92 -11.59 -8.23
N ASN A 144 3.85 -12.08 -9.46
CA ASN A 144 2.69 -12.81 -9.95
C ASN A 144 2.84 -14.33 -9.77
N SER A 145 4.02 -14.80 -9.36
CA SER A 145 4.30 -16.21 -9.10
C SER A 145 5.20 -16.33 -7.87
N PRO A 146 4.82 -17.13 -6.85
CA PRO A 146 5.65 -17.28 -5.64
C PRO A 146 7.02 -17.90 -5.94
N ARG A 147 7.20 -18.58 -7.09
CA ARG A 147 8.52 -19.06 -7.52
C ARG A 147 9.53 -17.93 -7.73
N ALA A 148 9.06 -16.74 -8.12
CA ALA A 148 9.92 -15.57 -8.32
C ALA A 148 10.52 -15.01 -7.01
N LEU A 149 10.06 -15.50 -5.85
CA LEU A 149 10.62 -15.16 -4.53
C LEU A 149 11.71 -16.13 -4.05
N LYS A 150 11.93 -17.28 -4.72
CA LYS A 150 12.94 -18.25 -4.28
C LYS A 150 14.36 -17.71 -4.43
N ASP A 151 14.56 -16.76 -5.33
CA ASP A 151 15.83 -16.08 -5.54
C ASP A 151 15.87 -14.72 -4.82
N LYS A 152 16.72 -13.80 -5.29
CA LYS A 152 16.77 -12.42 -4.79
C LYS A 152 15.54 -11.64 -5.25
N LEU A 153 15.04 -10.75 -4.38
CA LEU A 153 13.91 -9.87 -4.72
C LEU A 153 14.22 -8.99 -5.94
N ILE A 154 15.45 -8.50 -6.07
CA ILE A 154 15.89 -7.67 -7.20
C ILE A 154 16.87 -8.45 -8.07
N ASN A 155 16.54 -8.60 -9.36
CA ASN A 155 17.38 -9.25 -10.36
C ASN A 155 17.57 -8.29 -11.55
N ASP A 156 16.76 -8.44 -12.59
CA ASP A 156 16.86 -7.68 -13.84
C ASP A 156 16.65 -6.17 -13.66
N GLU A 157 15.96 -5.77 -12.59
CA GLU A 157 15.67 -4.36 -12.30
C GLU A 157 16.88 -3.59 -11.74
N LYS A 158 18.01 -4.26 -11.45
CA LYS A 158 19.14 -3.66 -10.72
C LYS A 158 19.69 -2.40 -11.40
N GLU A 159 19.90 -2.43 -12.72
CA GLU A 159 20.42 -1.25 -13.45
C GLU A 159 19.38 -0.13 -13.55
N SER A 160 18.11 -0.47 -13.84
CA SER A 160 17.02 0.51 -13.87
C SER A 160 16.83 1.19 -12.52
N LEU A 161 16.93 0.45 -11.41
CA LEU A 161 16.83 1.01 -10.06
C LEU A 161 18.00 1.93 -9.71
N LYS A 162 19.21 1.68 -10.24
CA LYS A 162 20.32 2.64 -10.10
C LYS A 162 20.02 3.95 -10.83
N ILE A 163 19.46 3.86 -12.04
CA ILE A 163 19.05 5.05 -12.82
C ILE A 163 17.96 5.82 -12.08
N LEU A 164 16.91 5.14 -11.62
CA LEU A 164 15.86 5.73 -10.78
C LEU A 164 16.45 6.44 -9.57
N ASN A 165 17.31 5.76 -8.81
CA ASN A 165 17.91 6.30 -7.60
C ASN A 165 18.75 7.56 -7.89
N LYS A 166 19.47 7.57 -9.01
CA LYS A 166 20.25 8.74 -9.47
C LYS A 166 19.33 9.90 -9.86
N GLU A 167 18.30 9.67 -10.66
CA GLU A 167 17.37 10.72 -11.08
C GLU A 167 16.60 11.30 -9.89
N MET A 168 16.10 10.45 -8.99
CA MET A 168 15.45 10.90 -7.76
C MET A 168 16.39 11.73 -6.89
N LYS A 169 17.67 11.35 -6.79
CA LYS A 169 18.69 12.13 -6.08
C LYS A 169 18.95 13.48 -6.74
N ASN A 170 19.00 13.53 -8.07
CA ASN A 170 19.17 14.77 -8.82
C ASN A 170 18.02 15.75 -8.60
N ILE A 171 16.77 15.26 -8.61
CA ILE A 171 15.58 16.10 -8.44
C ILE A 171 15.42 16.54 -6.99
N LEU A 172 15.50 15.63 -6.02
CA LEU A 172 15.13 15.90 -4.62
C LEU A 172 16.33 16.26 -3.73
N GLY A 173 17.55 16.16 -4.24
CA GLY A 173 18.77 16.59 -3.55
C GLY A 173 18.96 15.95 -2.17
N LYS A 174 19.14 16.78 -1.13
CA LYS A 174 19.39 16.33 0.26
C LYS A 174 18.22 15.58 0.90
N HIS A 175 17.00 15.81 0.42
CA HIS A 175 15.79 15.20 0.96
C HIS A 175 15.71 13.72 0.60
N TYR A 176 16.24 13.33 -0.56
CA TYR A 176 16.20 11.93 -1.00
C TYR A 176 17.22 11.06 -0.28
N LYS A 177 16.70 9.98 0.32
CA LYS A 177 17.47 9.03 1.14
C LYS A 177 17.70 7.68 0.46
N GLY A 178 17.15 7.49 -0.74
CA GLY A 178 17.34 6.29 -1.55
C GLY A 178 16.07 5.47 -1.70
N TYR A 179 16.22 4.22 -2.14
CA TYR A 179 15.11 3.31 -2.34
C TYR A 179 15.16 2.08 -1.42
N LYS A 180 13.99 1.50 -1.18
CA LYS A 180 13.81 0.16 -0.60
C LYS A 180 12.98 -0.67 -1.58
N ALA A 181 13.41 -1.90 -1.80
CA ALA A 181 12.66 -2.87 -2.58
C ALA A 181 11.82 -3.74 -1.65
N VAL A 182 10.55 -3.89 -1.95
CA VAL A 182 9.61 -4.76 -1.22
C VAL A 182 8.73 -5.50 -2.21
N SER A 183 8.12 -6.60 -1.76
CA SER A 183 6.91 -7.13 -2.38
C SER A 183 5.80 -7.12 -1.35
N ALA A 184 5.05 -6.01 -1.31
CA ALA A 184 4.03 -5.79 -0.28
C ALA A 184 2.91 -6.82 -0.33
N GLN A 185 2.55 -7.29 -1.54
CA GLN A 185 1.53 -8.31 -1.73
C GLN A 185 1.94 -9.66 -1.14
N MET A 186 3.21 -10.05 -1.30
CA MET A 186 3.72 -11.30 -0.75
C MET A 186 3.84 -11.22 0.78
N ALA A 187 4.31 -10.09 1.30
CA ALA A 187 4.31 -9.83 2.74
C ALA A 187 2.88 -9.86 3.32
N PHE A 188 1.89 -9.32 2.58
CA PHE A 188 0.48 -9.40 2.95
C PHE A 188 0.01 -10.86 3.06
N TYR A 189 0.27 -11.71 2.07
CA TYR A 189 -0.13 -13.12 2.13
C TYR A 189 0.53 -13.88 3.28
N GLY A 190 1.79 -13.58 3.61
CA GLY A 190 2.47 -14.16 4.78
C GLY A 190 1.92 -13.69 6.13
N LEU A 191 1.22 -12.55 6.19
CA LEU A 191 0.75 -11.94 7.44
C LEU A 191 -0.77 -12.00 7.66
N VAL A 192 -1.55 -12.18 6.60
CA VAL A 192 -3.02 -12.11 6.63
C VAL A 192 -3.63 -13.19 7.52
N GLN A 193 -4.54 -12.80 8.42
CA GLN A 193 -5.17 -13.72 9.39
C GLN A 193 -6.69 -13.80 9.25
N ALA A 194 -7.35 -12.69 8.90
CA ALA A 194 -8.79 -12.62 8.75
C ALA A 194 -9.12 -12.48 7.26
N LEU A 195 -9.35 -13.61 6.58
CA LEU A 195 -9.66 -13.63 5.17
C LEU A 195 -10.84 -14.55 4.90
N ILE A 196 -11.76 -14.10 4.05
CA ILE A 196 -12.93 -14.90 3.68
C ILE A 196 -12.44 -16.00 2.73
N PRO A 197 -12.72 -17.29 3.02
CA PRO A 197 -12.32 -18.38 2.15
C PRO A 197 -12.91 -18.28 0.74
N GLU A 198 -12.27 -18.92 -0.23
CA GLU A 198 -12.69 -18.99 -1.64
C GLU A 198 -12.67 -17.66 -2.40
N THR A 199 -12.37 -16.55 -1.73
CA THR A 199 -12.07 -15.26 -2.37
C THR A 199 -10.78 -15.33 -3.19
N ASP A 200 -10.61 -14.37 -4.10
CA ASP A 200 -9.38 -14.27 -4.89
C ASP A 200 -8.14 -14.09 -4.02
N PHE A 201 -8.24 -13.35 -2.92
CA PHE A 201 -7.15 -13.19 -1.97
C PHE A 201 -6.81 -14.53 -1.28
N ASP A 202 -7.82 -15.32 -0.88
CA ASP A 202 -7.59 -16.62 -0.24
C ASP A 202 -6.94 -17.60 -1.21
N LYS A 203 -7.47 -17.71 -2.43
CA LYS A 203 -6.88 -18.55 -3.48
C LYS A 203 -5.43 -18.18 -3.78
N LYS A 204 -5.10 -16.89 -3.81
CA LYS A 204 -3.71 -16.41 -4.01
C LYS A 204 -2.83 -16.69 -2.79
N LYS A 205 -3.37 -16.55 -1.57
CA LYS A 205 -2.66 -16.91 -0.33
C LYS A 205 -2.32 -18.40 -0.29
N GLN A 206 -3.27 -19.29 -0.61
CA GLN A 206 -3.01 -20.74 -0.61
C GLN A 206 -1.89 -21.11 -1.60
N LYS A 207 -1.97 -20.60 -2.84
CA LYS A 207 -0.90 -20.78 -3.83
C LYS A 207 0.46 -20.26 -3.37
N PHE A 208 0.48 -19.19 -2.59
CA PHE A 208 1.70 -18.66 -2.00
C PHE A 208 2.27 -19.60 -0.93
N LEU A 209 1.43 -20.11 -0.03
CA LEU A 209 1.82 -21.02 1.06
C LEU A 209 2.19 -22.43 0.58
N GLU A 210 1.68 -22.90 -0.56
CA GLU A 210 2.13 -24.17 -1.15
C GLU A 210 3.64 -24.20 -1.48
N ILE A 211 4.26 -23.03 -1.60
CA ILE A 211 5.67 -22.87 -2.00
C ILE A 211 6.58 -22.58 -0.80
N PHE A 212 6.05 -22.12 0.34
CA PHE A 212 6.78 -21.64 1.52
C PHE A 212 6.26 -22.25 2.81
#